data_AF-A0A815FY99-F1
#
_entry.id   AF-A0A815FY99-F1
#
_cell.length_a   1.000
_cell.length_b   1.000
_cell.length_c   1.000
_cell.angle_alpha   90.00
_cell.angle_beta   90.00
_cell.angle_gamma   90.00
#
_symmetry.space_group_name_H-M   'P 1'
#
loop_
_entity.id
_entity.type
_entity.pdbx_description
1 polymer ?
#
loop_
_entity_poly.entity_id
_entity_poly.type
_entity_poly.pdbx_seq_one_letter_code
_entity_poly.pdbx_strand_id
1 'polypeptide(L)'
;MQHLYLSPVKSNLSKRIINLIFFRSKNSSSILPKATQDIKEAAKEHVRELRREFDKPIKFSTSRAKYWDTADSIVFNRHIGKFTRPVLIVTVLMNMFYWGYYREENDIDEMLSMEPWQIFPRLNLEYLKTAERQYREAGLDTSQIEVKKKMIQDIFQPQLNEEVRIKYKK
;
A
#
# COMPACT_ATOMS: atom_id res chain seq x y z
N MET A 1 -69.03 -70.29 28.19
CA MET A 1 -68.16 -69.69 29.23
C MET A 1 -67.08 -70.69 29.62
N GLN A 2 -65.87 -70.61 29.07
CA GLN A 2 -64.69 -71.27 29.64
C GLN A 2 -63.41 -70.45 29.34
N HIS A 3 -62.94 -69.84 30.42
CA HIS A 3 -61.61 -69.39 30.83
C HIS A 3 -60.43 -69.27 29.86
N LEU A 4 -59.91 -68.03 29.84
CA LEU A 4 -58.52 -67.60 29.73
C LEU A 4 -57.47 -68.64 30.17
N TYR A 5 -56.50 -68.89 29.28
CA TYR A 5 -55.13 -69.26 29.66
C TYR A 5 -54.15 -68.32 28.93
N LEU A 6 -53.77 -67.23 29.60
CA LEU A 6 -52.62 -66.43 29.21
C LEU A 6 -51.35 -67.09 29.79
N SER A 7 -50.44 -67.47 28.89
CA SER A 7 -49.27 -68.30 29.17
C SER A 7 -48.22 -67.63 30.08
N PRO A 8 -47.43 -68.42 30.83
CA PRO A 8 -46.44 -67.95 31.82
C PRO A 8 -45.18 -67.27 31.23
N VAL A 9 -45.13 -67.05 29.90
CA VAL A 9 -43.91 -66.61 29.19
C VAL A 9 -43.58 -65.12 29.44
N LYS A 10 -44.57 -64.28 29.78
CA LYS A 10 -44.36 -62.83 29.98
C LYS A 10 -43.56 -62.47 31.26
N SER A 11 -43.49 -63.35 32.26
CA SER A 11 -42.90 -63.04 33.58
C SER A 11 -41.37 -63.09 33.62
N ASN A 12 -40.74 -63.88 32.75
CA ASN A 12 -39.28 -64.02 32.72
C ASN A 12 -38.59 -62.95 31.84
N LEU A 13 -39.31 -62.43 30.85
CA LEU A 13 -38.82 -61.40 29.94
C LEU A 13 -38.77 -60.02 30.63
N SER A 14 -39.78 -59.68 31.43
CA SER A 14 -39.81 -58.43 32.19
C SER A 14 -38.69 -58.36 33.23
N LYS A 15 -38.43 -59.45 33.95
CA LYS A 15 -37.33 -59.54 34.94
C LYS A 15 -35.96 -59.36 34.29
N ARG A 16 -35.76 -59.92 33.09
CA ARG A 16 -34.50 -59.75 32.32
C ARG A 16 -34.30 -58.31 31.85
N ILE A 17 -35.35 -57.65 31.37
CA ILE A 17 -35.27 -56.25 30.92
C ILE A 17 -34.96 -55.33 32.10
N ILE A 18 -35.63 -55.50 33.24
CA ILE A 18 -35.39 -54.69 34.44
C ILE A 18 -33.94 -54.83 34.94
N ASN A 19 -33.41 -56.06 34.97
CA ASN A 19 -32.02 -56.28 35.34
C ASN A 19 -31.02 -55.64 34.36
N LEU A 20 -31.33 -55.66 33.06
CA LEU A 20 -30.47 -55.04 32.05
C LEU A 20 -30.43 -53.50 32.19
N ILE A 21 -31.58 -52.89 32.51
CA ILE A 21 -31.69 -51.45 32.76
C ILE A 21 -30.91 -51.06 34.02
N PHE A 22 -31.05 -51.83 35.11
CA PHE A 22 -30.31 -51.58 36.35
C PHE A 22 -28.80 -51.78 36.19
N PHE A 23 -28.36 -52.80 35.44
CA PHE A 23 -26.95 -53.04 35.16
C PHE A 23 -26.33 -51.91 34.32
N ARG A 24 -27.08 -51.41 33.31
CA ARG A 24 -26.64 -50.29 32.48
C ARG A 24 -26.59 -48.97 33.24
N SER A 25 -27.52 -48.73 34.17
CA SER A 25 -27.54 -47.53 35.02
C SER A 25 -26.35 -47.50 36.00
N LYS A 26 -26.04 -48.62 36.68
CA LYS A 26 -24.91 -48.68 37.63
C LYS A 26 -23.54 -48.52 36.97
N ASN A 27 -23.38 -48.98 35.73
CA ASN A 27 -22.12 -48.83 35.00
C ASN A 27 -21.92 -47.43 34.39
N SER A 28 -22.99 -46.64 34.23
CA SER A 28 -22.87 -45.28 33.66
C SER A 28 -22.43 -44.23 34.69
N SER A 29 -22.72 -44.43 35.97
CA SER A 29 -22.46 -43.43 37.02
C SER A 29 -21.02 -43.40 37.54
N SER A 30 -20.24 -44.46 37.33
CA SER A 30 -18.84 -44.57 37.79
C SER A 30 -17.80 -44.07 36.77
N ILE A 31 -18.18 -43.94 35.50
CA ILE A 31 -17.29 -43.58 34.39
C ILE A 31 -17.20 -42.05 34.22
N LEU A 32 -18.32 -41.34 34.45
CA LEU A 32 -18.40 -39.89 34.31
C LEU A 32 -17.45 -39.09 35.24
N PRO A 33 -17.32 -39.38 36.55
CA PRO A 33 -16.46 -38.56 37.41
C PRO A 33 -14.98 -38.73 37.09
N LYS A 34 -14.52 -39.93 36.71
CA LYS A 34 -13.12 -40.18 36.31
C LYS A 34 -12.75 -39.47 35.02
N ALA A 35 -13.59 -39.60 33.99
CA ALA A 35 -13.35 -38.91 32.71
C ALA A 35 -13.27 -37.38 32.89
N THR A 36 -14.08 -36.80 33.78
CA THR A 36 -14.02 -35.36 34.06
C THR A 36 -12.79 -34.93 34.87
N GLN A 37 -12.19 -35.82 35.67
CA GLN A 37 -10.94 -35.55 36.38
C GLN A 37 -9.74 -35.62 35.43
N ASP A 38 -9.69 -36.64 34.57
CA ASP A 38 -8.60 -36.83 33.60
C ASP A 38 -8.52 -35.64 32.62
N ILE A 39 -9.67 -35.13 32.16
CA ILE A 39 -9.72 -33.95 31.28
C ILE A 39 -9.24 -32.68 32.01
N LYS A 40 -9.56 -32.52 33.30
CA LYS A 40 -9.11 -31.36 34.09
C LYS A 40 -7.61 -31.42 34.38
N GLU A 41 -7.07 -32.60 34.61
CA GLU A 41 -5.63 -32.79 34.80
C GLU A 41 -4.86 -32.55 33.50
N ALA A 42 -5.33 -33.09 32.37
CA ALA A 42 -4.74 -32.83 31.05
C ALA A 42 -4.76 -31.33 30.68
N ALA A 43 -5.87 -30.63 30.95
CA ALA A 43 -5.95 -29.19 30.72
C ALA A 43 -4.98 -28.40 31.60
N LYS A 44 -4.77 -28.84 32.85
CA LYS A 44 -3.84 -28.20 33.79
C LYS A 44 -2.37 -28.43 33.40
N GLU A 45 -2.04 -29.61 32.85
CA GLU A 45 -0.72 -29.86 32.29
C GLU A 45 -0.46 -29.02 31.05
N HIS A 46 -1.43 -28.93 30.14
CA HIS A 46 -1.26 -28.15 28.91
C HIS A 46 -1.05 -26.64 29.19
N VAL A 47 -1.77 -26.08 30.18
CA VAL A 47 -1.56 -24.70 30.63
C VAL A 47 -0.18 -24.51 31.29
N ARG A 48 0.33 -25.52 32.01
CA ARG A 48 1.69 -25.48 32.58
C ARG A 48 2.77 -25.54 31.49
N GLU A 49 2.57 -26.34 30.45
CA GLU A 49 3.49 -26.41 29.31
C GLU A 49 3.54 -25.08 28.55
N LEU A 50 2.38 -24.50 28.25
CA LEU A 50 2.30 -23.18 27.60
C LEU A 50 3.02 -22.12 28.44
N ARG A 51 2.83 -22.10 29.76
CA ARG A 51 3.51 -21.15 30.64
C ARG A 51 5.04 -21.31 30.61
N ARG A 52 5.54 -22.56 30.56
CA ARG A 52 6.97 -22.84 30.41
C ARG A 52 7.51 -22.45 29.03
N GLU A 53 6.66 -22.38 28.01
CA GLU A 53 7.03 -21.95 26.67
C GLU A 53 7.12 -20.42 26.56
N PHE A 54 6.23 -19.69 27.24
CA PHE A 54 6.30 -18.23 27.36
C PHE A 54 7.49 -17.72 28.19
N ASP A 55 7.97 -18.52 29.16
CA ASP A 55 9.17 -18.19 29.96
C ASP A 55 10.50 -18.43 29.20
N LYS A 56 10.46 -18.99 27.99
CA LYS A 56 11.65 -19.11 27.15
C LYS A 56 11.97 -17.75 26.52
N PRO A 57 13.25 -17.35 26.42
CA PRO A 57 13.62 -16.13 25.73
C PRO A 57 13.11 -16.17 24.28
N ILE A 58 12.39 -15.13 23.88
CA ILE A 58 11.87 -14.97 22.52
C ILE A 58 13.06 -14.96 21.56
N LYS A 59 13.29 -16.07 20.85
CA LYS A 59 14.27 -16.12 19.77
C LYS A 59 13.72 -15.31 18.60
N PHE A 60 14.17 -14.07 18.45
CA PHE A 60 13.95 -13.33 17.21
C PHE A 60 14.52 -14.17 16.05
N SER A 61 13.70 -14.46 15.04
CA SER A 61 14.16 -15.13 13.83
C SER A 61 15.25 -14.26 13.20
N THR A 62 16.49 -14.69 13.27
CA THR A 62 17.57 -14.00 12.56
C THR A 62 17.30 -14.17 11.06
N SER A 63 16.89 -13.09 10.39
CA SER A 63 16.76 -13.05 8.94
C SER A 63 18.05 -13.54 8.29
N ARG A 64 17.96 -14.22 7.13
CA ARG A 64 19.14 -14.59 6.33
C ARG A 64 20.05 -13.39 6.01
N ALA A 65 19.50 -12.17 6.06
CA ALA A 65 20.25 -10.93 5.92
C ALA A 65 21.30 -10.68 7.03
N LYS A 66 21.20 -11.34 8.20
CA LYS A 66 22.19 -11.20 9.29
C LYS A 66 23.55 -11.82 8.95
N TYR A 67 23.57 -12.81 8.07
CA TYR A 67 24.80 -13.50 7.64
C TYR A 67 25.33 -12.96 6.30
N TRP A 68 24.72 -11.91 5.76
CA TRP A 68 25.18 -11.29 4.53
C TRP A 68 26.33 -10.34 4.85
N ASP A 69 27.55 -10.76 4.55
CA ASP A 69 28.72 -9.88 4.67
C ASP A 69 28.71 -8.86 3.52
N THR A 70 28.95 -7.58 3.82
CA THR A 70 29.05 -6.53 2.80
C THR A 70 30.18 -6.84 1.81
N ALA A 71 31.20 -7.58 2.24
CA ALA A 71 32.27 -8.08 1.37
C ALA A 71 31.75 -9.09 0.33
N ASP A 72 30.76 -9.92 0.66
CA ASP A 72 30.19 -10.87 -0.30
C ASP A 72 29.48 -10.15 -1.45
N SER A 73 28.85 -8.99 -1.20
CA SER A 73 28.22 -8.14 -2.23
C SER A 73 29.19 -7.70 -3.33
N ILE A 74 30.47 -7.52 -3.02
CA ILE A 74 31.51 -7.11 -3.98
C ILE A 74 32.03 -8.33 -4.76
N VAL A 75 32.02 -9.51 -4.15
CA VAL A 75 32.57 -10.77 -4.70
C VAL A 75 31.48 -11.63 -5.37
N PHE A 76 30.27 -11.11 -5.59
CA PHE A 76 29.15 -11.87 -6.19
C PHE A 76 29.34 -12.18 -7.68
N ASN A 77 30.10 -13.23 -7.96
CA ASN A 77 30.11 -13.95 -9.23
C ASN A 77 29.25 -15.23 -9.18
N ARG A 78 28.52 -15.49 -8.09
CA ARG A 78 27.80 -16.78 -7.93
C ARG A 78 26.37 -16.83 -8.44
N HIS A 79 25.65 -15.72 -8.59
CA HIS A 79 24.25 -15.76 -9.07
C HIS A 79 23.79 -14.55 -9.91
N ILE A 80 24.70 -13.67 -10.33
CA ILE A 80 24.33 -12.60 -11.26
C ILE A 80 24.19 -13.25 -12.65
N GLY A 81 22.96 -13.33 -13.16
CA GLY A 81 22.72 -13.83 -14.50
C GLY A 81 23.57 -13.05 -15.51
N LYS A 82 24.11 -13.74 -16.52
CA LYS A 82 25.01 -13.12 -17.53
C LYS A 82 24.42 -11.86 -18.17
N PHE A 83 23.09 -11.74 -18.17
CA PHE A 83 22.35 -10.60 -18.73
C PHE A 83 22.01 -9.49 -17.73
N THR A 84 22.17 -9.70 -16.42
CA THR A 84 21.76 -8.69 -15.43
C THR A 84 22.54 -7.39 -15.59
N ARG A 85 23.85 -7.46 -15.82
CA ARG A 85 24.71 -6.27 -16.04
C ARG A 85 24.34 -5.49 -17.31
N PRO A 86 24.30 -6.12 -18.51
CA PRO A 86 23.93 -5.37 -19.72
C PRO A 86 22.50 -4.84 -19.67
N VAL A 87 21.55 -5.59 -19.10
CA VAL A 87 20.17 -5.10 -18.92
C VAL A 87 20.15 -3.86 -18.05
N LEU A 88 20.84 -3.88 -16.90
CA LEU A 88 20.91 -2.73 -16.00
C LEU A 88 21.53 -1.50 -16.69
N ILE A 89 22.61 -1.69 -17.45
CA ILE A 89 23.26 -0.61 -18.20
C ILE A 89 22.30 -0.02 -19.24
N VAL A 90 21.63 -0.87 -20.03
CA VAL A 90 20.66 -0.42 -21.04
C VAL A 90 19.49 0.32 -20.40
N THR A 91 18.96 -0.18 -19.28
CA THR A 91 17.87 0.49 -18.57
C THR A 91 18.29 1.86 -18.04
N VAL A 92 19.50 1.98 -17.47
CA VAL A 92 20.02 3.28 -17.00
C VAL A 92 20.21 4.24 -18.17
N LEU A 93 20.79 3.78 -19.28
CA LEU A 93 20.98 4.61 -20.47
C LEU A 93 19.65 5.07 -21.06
N MET A 94 18.66 4.18 -21.21
CA MET A 94 17.32 4.55 -21.66
C MET A 94 16.67 5.61 -20.75
N ASN A 95 16.84 5.49 -19.43
CA ASN A 95 16.37 6.51 -18.50
C ASN A 95 17.11 7.84 -18.70
N MET A 96 18.43 7.84 -18.85
CA MET A 96 19.19 9.07 -19.11
C MET A 96 18.75 9.74 -20.42
N PHE A 97 18.52 8.98 -21.49
CA PHE A 97 18.01 9.53 -22.75
C PHE A 97 16.59 10.11 -22.58
N TYR A 98 15.70 9.41 -21.88
CA TYR A 98 14.36 9.93 -21.62
C TYR A 98 14.39 11.24 -20.83
N TRP A 99 15.14 11.28 -19.73
CA TRP A 99 15.20 12.46 -18.86
C TRP A 99 16.03 13.61 -19.41
N GLY A 100 17.11 13.33 -20.13
CA GLY A 100 18.03 14.36 -20.63
C GLY A 100 17.76 14.80 -22.06
N TYR A 101 17.09 14.00 -22.89
CA TYR A 101 16.80 14.38 -24.27
C TYR A 101 15.31 14.62 -24.47
N TYR A 102 14.49 13.60 -24.27
CA TYR A 102 13.05 13.70 -24.56
C TYR A 102 12.30 14.65 -23.62
N ARG A 103 12.67 14.70 -22.34
CA ARG A 103 12.04 15.64 -21.41
C ARG A 103 12.48 17.08 -21.70
N GLU A 104 13.76 17.30 -21.97
CA GLU A 104 14.24 18.64 -22.35
C GLU A 104 13.62 19.12 -23.67
N GLU A 105 13.49 18.23 -24.66
CA GLU A 105 12.80 18.54 -25.92
C GLU A 105 11.33 18.91 -25.67
N ASN A 106 10.59 18.13 -24.86
CA ASN A 106 9.20 18.45 -24.54
C ASN A 106 9.05 19.77 -23.77
N ASP A 107 9.95 20.06 -22.83
CA ASP A 107 9.92 21.33 -22.08
C ASP A 107 10.24 22.52 -23.02
N ILE A 108 11.18 22.34 -23.95
CA ILE A 108 11.52 23.32 -24.98
C ILE A 108 10.35 23.51 -25.97
N ASP A 109 9.72 22.43 -26.41
CA ASP A 109 8.55 22.46 -27.30
C ASP A 109 7.37 23.16 -26.64
N GLU A 110 7.13 22.92 -25.35
CA GLU A 110 6.13 23.65 -24.58
C GLU A 110 6.45 25.15 -24.56
N MET A 111 7.71 25.52 -24.31
CA MET A 111 8.14 26.93 -24.37
C MET A 111 8.01 27.55 -25.76
N LEU A 112 8.30 26.80 -26.84
CA LEU A 112 8.17 27.27 -28.22
C LEU A 112 6.70 27.35 -28.68
N SER A 113 5.81 26.57 -28.07
CA SER A 113 4.37 26.64 -28.33
C SER A 113 3.72 27.89 -27.73
N MET A 114 4.39 28.57 -26.79
CA MET A 114 3.92 29.81 -26.21
C MET A 114 4.10 30.97 -27.19
N GLU A 115 3.15 31.89 -27.18
CA GLU A 115 3.25 33.07 -28.02
C GLU A 115 4.40 33.97 -27.53
N PRO A 116 5.15 34.64 -28.43
CA PRO A 116 6.35 35.41 -28.05
C PRO A 116 6.12 36.46 -26.94
N TRP A 117 4.90 36.96 -26.79
CA TRP A 117 4.52 37.89 -25.72
C TRP A 117 4.39 37.27 -24.34
N GLN A 118 4.16 35.96 -24.26
CA GLN A 118 4.14 35.20 -23.02
C GLN A 118 5.57 34.91 -22.54
N ILE A 119 6.48 34.66 -23.48
CA ILE A 119 7.88 34.33 -23.18
C ILE A 119 8.65 35.57 -22.69
N PHE A 120 8.48 36.72 -23.36
CA PHE A 120 9.20 37.95 -23.04
C PHE A 120 8.24 39.14 -22.83
N PRO A 121 7.47 39.17 -21.73
CA PRO A 121 6.42 40.17 -21.53
C PRO A 121 6.95 41.61 -21.46
N ARG A 122 8.13 41.82 -20.84
CA ARG A 122 8.75 43.15 -20.75
C ARG A 122 9.13 43.72 -22.11
N LEU A 123 9.76 42.90 -22.94
CA LEU A 123 10.20 43.30 -24.27
C LEU A 123 8.99 43.69 -25.12
N ASN A 124 7.94 42.87 -25.09
CA ASN A 124 6.71 43.12 -25.85
C ASN A 124 5.97 44.39 -25.39
N LEU A 125 6.01 44.72 -24.10
CA LEU A 125 5.40 45.94 -23.58
C LEU A 125 6.10 47.20 -24.09
N GLU A 126 7.43 47.15 -24.26
CA GLU A 126 8.19 48.23 -24.88
C GLU A 126 7.89 48.37 -26.37
N TYR A 127 7.82 47.25 -27.10
CA TYR A 127 7.40 47.24 -28.51
C TYR A 127 5.98 47.79 -28.71
N LEU A 128 5.04 47.44 -27.82
CA LEU A 128 3.67 47.96 -27.91
C LEU A 128 3.62 49.46 -27.61
N LYS A 129 4.45 49.98 -26.70
CA LYS A 129 4.55 51.42 -26.44
C LYS A 129 5.11 52.19 -27.63
N THR A 130 6.13 51.65 -28.30
CA THR A 130 6.70 52.28 -29.49
C THR A 130 5.73 52.22 -30.67
N ALA A 131 5.04 51.09 -30.86
CA ALA A 131 3.99 50.97 -31.86
C ALA A 131 2.82 51.92 -31.60
N GLU A 132 2.34 52.03 -30.35
CA GLU A 132 1.30 52.98 -29.95
C GLU A 132 1.67 54.41 -30.31
N ARG A 133 2.92 54.81 -30.03
CA ARG A 133 3.44 56.14 -30.38
C ARG A 133 3.39 56.38 -31.89
N GLN A 134 3.87 55.42 -32.68
CA GLN A 134 3.87 55.52 -34.15
C GLN A 134 2.45 55.58 -34.72
N TYR A 135 1.51 54.80 -34.18
CA TYR A 135 0.11 54.80 -34.63
C TYR A 135 -0.59 56.12 -34.28
N ARG A 136 -0.32 56.68 -33.10
CA ARG A 136 -0.84 58.01 -32.74
C ARG A 136 -0.26 59.11 -33.63
N GLU A 137 1.03 59.06 -33.93
CA GLU A 137 1.69 60.00 -34.85
C GLU A 137 1.13 59.88 -36.29
N ALA A 138 0.72 58.68 -36.70
CA ALA A 138 0.10 58.41 -38.00
C ALA A 138 -1.43 58.67 -38.03
N GLY A 139 -2.06 59.02 -36.89
CA GLY A 139 -3.50 59.21 -36.80
C GLY A 139 -4.32 57.92 -36.96
N LEU A 140 -3.71 56.76 -36.72
CA LEU A 140 -4.35 55.44 -36.79
C LEU A 140 -5.03 55.08 -35.47
N ASP A 141 -6.02 54.19 -35.53
CA ASP A 141 -6.68 53.67 -34.33
C ASP A 141 -5.71 52.84 -33.47
N THR A 142 -5.72 53.11 -32.16
CA THR A 142 -4.85 52.46 -31.16
C THR A 142 -5.62 51.56 -30.19
N SER A 143 -6.94 51.43 -30.35
CA SER A 143 -7.80 50.64 -29.48
C SER A 143 -7.28 49.21 -29.24
N GLN A 144 -6.83 48.53 -30.29
CA GLN A 144 -6.31 47.16 -30.20
C GLN A 144 -4.98 47.06 -29.45
N ILE A 145 -4.13 48.09 -29.56
CA ILE A 145 -2.82 48.13 -28.90
C ILE A 145 -3.02 48.36 -27.39
N GLU A 146 -3.95 49.23 -27.02
CA GLU A 146 -4.29 49.50 -25.61
C GLU A 146 -4.87 48.26 -24.91
N VAL A 147 -5.75 47.50 -25.58
CA VAL A 147 -6.30 46.24 -25.06
C VAL A 147 -5.19 45.21 -24.81
N LYS A 148 -4.30 45.00 -25.79
CA LYS A 148 -3.18 44.06 -25.64
C LYS A 148 -2.20 44.46 -24.53
N LYS A 149 -1.90 45.76 -24.42
CA LYS A 149 -1.05 46.30 -23.37
C LYS A 149 -1.63 46.06 -21.99
N LYS A 150 -2.95 46.25 -21.83
CA LYS A 150 -3.65 45.98 -20.57
C LYS A 150 -3.64 44.50 -20.21
N MET A 151 -3.90 43.60 -21.17
CA MET A 151 -3.78 42.15 -20.94
C MET A 151 -2.40 41.75 -20.42
N ILE A 152 -1.33 42.22 -21.06
CA ILE A 152 0.03 41.89 -20.63
C ILE A 152 0.32 42.47 -19.23
N GLN A 153 -0.15 43.68 -18.93
CA GLN A 153 0.00 44.28 -17.59
C GLN A 153 -0.74 43.49 -16.51
N ASP A 154 -1.98 43.08 -16.77
CA ASP A 154 -2.81 42.34 -15.81
C ASP A 154 -2.24 40.93 -15.53
N ILE A 155 -1.61 40.29 -16.53
CA ILE A 155 -0.93 39.00 -16.36
C ILE A 155 0.39 39.14 -15.58
N PHE A 156 1.12 40.24 -15.79
CA PHE A 156 2.48 40.41 -15.26
C PHE A 156 2.55 41.07 -13.87
N GLN A 157 1.62 42.00 -13.55
CA GLN A 157 1.57 42.68 -12.24
C GLN A 157 1.49 41.70 -11.05
N PRO A 158 0.69 40.62 -11.09
CA PRO A 158 0.63 39.64 -10.01
C PRO A 158 1.93 38.86 -9.84
N GLN A 159 2.57 38.45 -10.94
CA GLN A 159 3.82 37.68 -10.94
C GLN A 159 4.99 38.47 -10.34
N LEU A 160 5.09 39.76 -10.69
CA LEU A 160 6.12 40.64 -10.15
C LEU A 160 5.97 40.84 -8.64
N ASN A 161 4.72 40.95 -8.15
CA ASN A 161 4.42 41.12 -6.74
C ASN A 161 4.78 39.85 -5.94
N GLU A 162 4.62 38.66 -6.51
CA GLU A 162 5.05 37.40 -5.89
C GLU A 162 6.58 37.25 -5.84
N GLU A 163 7.29 37.52 -6.94
CA GLU A 163 8.76 37.45 -6.96
C GLU A 163 9.40 38.41 -5.96
N VAL A 164 8.89 39.64 -5.88
CA VAL A 164 9.31 40.64 -4.88
C VAL A 164 9.00 40.12 -3.48
N ARG A 165 7.79 39.60 -3.24
CA ARG A 165 7.41 39.06 -1.93
C ARG A 165 8.30 37.89 -1.49
N ILE A 166 8.73 37.02 -2.40
CA ILE A 166 9.66 35.91 -2.10
C ILE A 166 11.06 36.43 -1.81
N LYS A 167 11.53 37.44 -2.56
CA LYS A 167 12.89 37.99 -2.42
C LYS A 167 13.09 38.79 -1.12
N TYR A 168 12.05 39.43 -0.60
CA TYR A 168 12.10 40.27 0.62
C TYR A 168 11.50 39.62 1.88
N LYS A 169 11.19 38.31 1.85
CA LYS A 169 10.70 37.55 3.00
C LYS A 169 11.77 36.60 3.59
N LYS A 170 13.04 36.79 3.21
CA LYS A 170 14.23 36.26 3.90
C LYS A 170 14.90 37.38 4.68
#